data_AF-A0A8S9YX64-F1
#
_entry.id   AF-A0A8S9YX64-F1
#
_cell.length_a   1.000
_cell.length_b   1.000
_cell.length_c   1.000
_cell.angle_alpha   90.00
_cell.angle_beta   90.00
_cell.angle_gamma   90.00
#
_symmetry.space_group_name_H-M   'P 1'
#
loop_
_entity.id
_entity.type
_entity.pdbx_description
1 polymer ?
#
loop_
_entity_poly.entity_id
_entity_poly.type
_entity_poly.pdbx_seq_one_letter_code
_entity_poly.pdbx_strand_id
1 'polypeptide(L)'
;MIDKQLNDEAIAAHNAFRSMHGCPNLQCDLDLANSAQKYAEILAAKGNLVHSGCEDYGENLATRMSSGVVQLSGREATKLWYDEISLHDFGGDFSPNSGHFTQVIWKETRNAGFGVAKSPDEHKVFVVGHYKPAGNISGLFGENVLPVVRKVMLPQPITVQPVSERKKKMARRSHTRVIIHEAFKRKRRWRTSVGLMNEEIIYSIK
;
A
#
# COMPACT_ATOMS: atom_id res chain seq x y z
N MET A 1 -20.86 -15.09 1.99
CA MET A 1 -20.96 -14.68 0.57
C MET A 1 -19.74 -13.85 0.24
N ILE A 2 -19.24 -13.85 -1.01
CA ILE A 2 -18.08 -13.04 -1.40
C ILE A 2 -18.45 -11.56 -1.35
N ASP A 3 -17.61 -10.74 -0.71
CA ASP A 3 -17.71 -9.29 -0.76
C ASP A 3 -17.02 -8.75 -2.03
N LYS A 4 -17.82 -8.27 -2.99
CA LYS A 4 -17.31 -7.72 -4.25
C LYS A 4 -16.51 -6.43 -4.04
N GLN A 5 -16.97 -5.56 -3.15
CA GLN A 5 -16.32 -4.27 -2.92
C GLN A 5 -14.94 -4.48 -2.28
N LEU A 6 -14.84 -5.38 -1.30
CA LEU A 6 -13.57 -5.79 -0.70
C LEU A 6 -12.57 -6.23 -1.78
N ASN A 7 -12.99 -7.12 -2.68
CA ASN A 7 -12.14 -7.67 -3.73
C ASN A 7 -11.72 -6.59 -4.74
N ASP A 8 -12.65 -5.75 -5.20
CA ASP A 8 -12.35 -4.65 -6.14
C ASP A 8 -11.31 -3.68 -5.52
N GLU A 9 -11.49 -3.28 -4.27
CA GLU A 9 -10.59 -2.38 -3.56
C GLU A 9 -9.22 -3.00 -3.29
N ALA A 10 -9.19 -4.26 -2.85
CA ALA A 10 -7.95 -4.99 -2.58
C ALA A 10 -7.14 -5.19 -3.87
N ILE A 11 -7.76 -5.66 -4.95
CA ILE A 11 -7.08 -5.84 -6.25
C ILE A 11 -6.54 -4.51 -6.78
N ALA A 12 -7.33 -3.44 -6.73
CA ALA A 12 -6.89 -2.12 -7.16
C ALA A 12 -5.69 -1.62 -6.33
N ALA A 13 -5.73 -1.78 -5.01
CA ALA A 13 -4.63 -1.39 -4.12
C ALA A 13 -3.36 -2.23 -4.38
N HIS A 14 -3.49 -3.56 -4.51
CA HIS A 14 -2.37 -4.45 -4.83
C HIS A 14 -1.71 -4.03 -6.14
N ASN A 15 -2.49 -3.80 -7.19
CA ASN A 15 -1.97 -3.43 -8.50
C ASN A 15 -1.29 -2.04 -8.50
N ALA A 16 -1.80 -1.09 -7.71
CA ALA A 16 -1.12 0.19 -7.50
C ALA A 16 0.27 -0.02 -6.88
N PHE A 17 0.38 -0.82 -5.81
CA PHE A 17 1.66 -1.12 -5.18
C PHE A 17 2.59 -1.90 -6.11
N ARG A 18 2.11 -3.00 -6.69
CA ARG A 18 2.85 -3.86 -7.62
C ARG A 18 3.44 -3.08 -8.80
N SER A 19 2.71 -2.09 -9.33
CA SER A 19 3.21 -1.24 -10.41
C SER A 19 4.46 -0.44 -10.02
N MET A 20 4.60 -0.04 -8.76
CA MET A 20 5.79 0.67 -8.28
C MET A 20 7.03 -0.22 -8.24
N HIS A 21 6.84 -1.53 -8.14
CA HIS A 21 7.90 -2.54 -8.13
C HIS A 21 8.12 -3.20 -9.49
N GLY A 22 7.39 -2.76 -10.53
CA GLY A 22 7.46 -3.36 -11.87
C GLY A 22 6.85 -4.77 -11.95
N CYS A 23 6.00 -5.14 -10.98
CA CYS A 23 5.34 -6.43 -10.94
C CYS A 23 4.05 -6.41 -11.80
N PRO A 24 3.71 -7.51 -12.51
CA PRO A 24 2.47 -7.60 -13.27
C PRO A 24 1.23 -7.45 -12.39
N ASN A 25 0.13 -6.95 -12.95
CA ASN A 25 -1.14 -6.84 -12.24
C ASN A 25 -1.69 -8.23 -11.86
N LEU A 26 -2.24 -8.33 -10.66
CA LEU A 26 -3.07 -9.44 -10.22
C LEU A 26 -4.46 -9.37 -10.85
N GLN A 27 -5.03 -10.54 -11.07
CA GLN A 27 -6.43 -10.74 -11.42
C GLN A 27 -7.20 -11.29 -10.21
N CYS A 28 -8.46 -10.86 -10.06
CA CYS A 28 -9.34 -11.42 -9.05
C CYS A 28 -9.71 -12.86 -9.46
N ASP A 29 -9.59 -13.80 -8.53
CA ASP A 29 -10.00 -15.19 -8.70
C ASP A 29 -11.11 -15.52 -7.70
N LEU A 30 -12.25 -15.98 -8.22
CA LEU A 30 -13.45 -16.21 -7.40
C LEU A 30 -13.32 -17.45 -6.51
N ASP A 31 -12.54 -18.45 -6.89
CA ASP A 31 -12.32 -19.63 -6.06
C ASP A 31 -11.43 -19.29 -4.87
N LEU A 32 -10.38 -18.47 -5.11
CA LEU A 32 -9.57 -17.92 -4.03
C LEU A 32 -10.39 -17.00 -3.12
N ALA A 33 -11.28 -16.16 -3.66
CA ALA A 33 -12.12 -15.28 -2.85
C ALA A 33 -13.12 -16.07 -1.99
N ASN A 34 -13.71 -17.14 -2.54
CA ASN A 34 -14.56 -18.05 -1.78
C ASN A 34 -13.78 -18.76 -0.66
N SER A 35 -12.56 -19.23 -0.94
CA SER A 35 -11.68 -19.86 0.04
C SER A 35 -11.31 -18.90 1.17
N ALA A 36 -10.86 -17.69 0.81
CA ALA A 36 -10.51 -16.65 1.76
C ALA A 36 -11.70 -16.23 2.63
N GLN A 37 -12.90 -16.14 2.05
CA GLN A 37 -14.12 -15.81 2.78
C GLN A 37 -14.47 -16.87 3.83
N LYS A 38 -14.42 -18.16 3.47
CA LYS A 38 -14.62 -19.26 4.42
C LYS A 38 -13.59 -19.21 5.55
N TYR A 39 -12.34 -18.88 5.23
CA TYR A 39 -11.30 -18.81 6.24
C TYR A 39 -11.46 -17.60 7.16
N ALA A 40 -11.87 -16.44 6.63
CA ALA A 40 -12.19 -15.26 7.42
C ALA A 40 -13.28 -15.57 8.46
N GLU A 41 -14.33 -16.30 8.07
CA GLU A 41 -15.41 -16.74 8.96
C GLU A 41 -14.89 -17.66 10.09
N ILE A 42 -13.94 -18.55 9.79
CA ILE A 42 -13.27 -19.38 10.79
C ILE A 42 -12.47 -18.53 11.79
N LEU A 43 -11.70 -17.53 11.31
CA LEU A 43 -10.93 -16.63 12.17
C LEU A 43 -11.83 -15.78 13.05
N ALA A 44 -12.93 -15.28 12.49
CA ALA A 44 -13.95 -14.53 13.22
C ALA A 44 -14.57 -15.34 14.36
N ALA A 45 -14.87 -16.62 14.12
CA ALA A 45 -15.40 -17.52 15.14
C ALA A 45 -14.36 -17.85 16.24
N LYS A 46 -13.07 -17.98 15.87
CA LYS A 46 -11.97 -18.23 16.82
C LYS A 46 -11.57 -16.98 17.60
N GLY A 47 -11.72 -15.79 17.02
CA GLY A 47 -11.37 -14.51 17.61
C GLY A 47 -9.87 -14.20 17.64
N ASN A 48 -9.03 -14.97 16.94
CA ASN A 48 -7.58 -14.79 16.82
C ASN A 48 -7.08 -14.98 15.38
N LEU A 49 -5.96 -14.34 15.06
CA LEU A 49 -5.27 -14.54 13.79
C LEU A 49 -4.36 -15.77 13.87
N VAL A 50 -4.58 -16.71 12.95
CA VAL A 50 -3.74 -17.89 12.77
C VAL A 50 -3.76 -18.26 11.29
N HIS A 51 -2.63 -18.66 10.72
CA HIS A 51 -2.56 -19.11 9.35
C HIS A 51 -3.29 -20.45 9.12
N SER A 52 -3.85 -20.64 7.92
CA SER A 52 -4.57 -21.86 7.55
C SER A 52 -3.66 -23.08 7.46
N GLY A 53 -2.37 -22.87 7.18
CA GLY A 53 -1.39 -23.93 6.97
C GLY A 53 -1.53 -24.66 5.64
N CYS A 54 -2.34 -24.14 4.71
CA CYS A 54 -2.43 -24.67 3.36
C CYS A 54 -1.22 -24.23 2.53
N GLU A 55 -0.65 -25.16 1.77
CA GLU A 55 0.54 -24.91 0.94
C GLU A 55 0.18 -24.63 -0.54
N ASP A 56 -1.09 -24.81 -0.94
CA ASP A 56 -1.55 -24.66 -2.33
C ASP A 56 -1.68 -23.19 -2.78
N TYR A 57 -1.69 -22.26 -1.83
CA TYR A 57 -1.80 -20.82 -2.04
C TYR A 57 -0.94 -20.06 -1.03
N GLY A 58 -0.56 -18.83 -1.38
CA GLY A 58 -0.02 -17.88 -0.41
C GLY A 58 -1.14 -17.27 0.44
N GLU A 59 -0.83 -16.77 1.63
CA GLU A 59 -1.83 -16.23 2.55
C GLU A 59 -1.34 -15.00 3.29
N ASN A 60 -2.15 -13.93 3.29
CA ASN A 60 -1.98 -12.79 4.18
C ASN A 60 -3.22 -12.64 5.05
N LEU A 61 -3.02 -12.29 6.31
CA LEU A 61 -4.09 -12.05 7.27
C LEU A 61 -3.98 -10.64 7.85
N ALA A 62 -5.11 -9.99 8.08
CA ALA A 62 -5.17 -8.71 8.78
C ALA A 62 -6.33 -8.73 9.77
N THR A 63 -6.16 -8.03 10.89
CA THR A 63 -7.24 -7.79 11.85
C THR A 63 -7.21 -6.36 12.35
N ARG A 64 -8.39 -5.86 12.74
CA ARG A 64 -8.53 -4.59 13.47
C ARG A 64 -9.55 -4.81 14.58
N MET A 65 -9.30 -4.18 15.72
CA MET A 65 -10.17 -4.23 16.90
C MET A 65 -10.62 -2.83 17.29
N SER A 66 -11.86 -2.70 17.77
CA SER A 66 -12.41 -1.49 18.35
C SER A 66 -13.41 -1.82 19.45
N SER A 67 -13.77 -0.84 20.29
CA SER A 67 -14.84 -0.96 21.29
C SER A 67 -16.25 -0.80 20.71
N GLY A 68 -16.37 -0.57 19.40
CA GLY A 68 -17.63 -0.54 18.67
C GLY A 68 -17.51 -1.25 17.33
N VAL A 69 -18.51 -1.07 16.47
CA VAL A 69 -18.55 -1.69 15.14
C VAL A 69 -17.29 -1.30 14.36
N VAL A 70 -16.44 -2.29 14.08
CA VAL A 70 -15.20 -2.09 13.33
C VAL A 70 -15.37 -2.48 11.86
N GLN A 71 -14.62 -1.81 10.99
CA GLN A 71 -14.53 -2.10 9.57
C GLN A 71 -13.06 -2.05 9.14
N LEU A 72 -12.72 -2.85 8.13
CA LEU A 72 -11.43 -2.83 7.47
C LEU A 72 -11.66 -3.07 5.98
N SER A 73 -11.43 -2.03 5.18
CA SER A 73 -11.58 -2.09 3.73
C SER A 73 -10.47 -2.91 3.07
N GLY A 74 -10.70 -3.34 1.82
CA GLY A 74 -9.70 -4.09 1.05
C GLY A 74 -8.45 -3.26 0.79
N ARG A 75 -8.63 -1.95 0.59
CA ARG A 75 -7.55 -0.97 0.45
C ARG A 75 -6.73 -0.84 1.74
N GLU A 76 -7.37 -0.73 2.89
CA GLU A 76 -6.66 -0.60 4.18
C GLU A 76 -5.90 -1.88 4.54
N ALA A 77 -6.51 -3.06 4.39
CA ALA A 77 -5.83 -4.33 4.62
C ALA A 77 -4.59 -4.48 3.73
N THR A 78 -4.72 -4.17 2.44
CA THR A 78 -3.60 -4.18 1.49
C THR A 78 -2.49 -3.22 1.92
N LYS A 79 -2.86 -2.02 2.39
CA LYS A 79 -1.88 -1.03 2.86
C LYS A 79 -1.13 -1.52 4.10
N LEU A 80 -1.84 -2.11 5.07
CA LEU A 80 -1.22 -2.69 6.27
C LEU A 80 -0.15 -3.72 5.91
N TRP A 81 -0.47 -4.63 4.97
CA TRP A 81 0.51 -5.60 4.47
C TRP A 81 1.68 -4.94 3.73
N TYR A 82 1.40 -3.93 2.90
CA TYR A 82 2.44 -3.25 2.14
C TYR A 82 3.40 -2.42 3.01
N ASP A 83 2.92 -1.80 4.08
CA ASP A 83 3.72 -0.91 4.94
C ASP A 83 4.91 -1.62 5.61
N GLU A 84 4.90 -2.97 5.66
CA GLU A 84 6.06 -3.78 6.06
C GLU A 84 7.28 -3.62 5.15
N ILE A 85 7.15 -2.98 3.97
CA ILE A 85 8.29 -2.56 3.14
C ILE A 85 9.33 -1.78 3.96
N SER A 86 8.88 -1.03 4.98
CA SER A 86 9.76 -0.27 5.87
C SER A 86 10.67 -1.15 6.75
N LEU A 87 10.33 -2.43 6.91
CA LEU A 87 11.06 -3.45 7.67
C LEU A 87 11.80 -4.43 6.75
N HIS A 88 11.64 -4.30 5.44
CA HIS A 88 12.19 -5.24 4.46
C HIS A 88 13.61 -4.86 4.03
N ASP A 89 14.52 -5.83 4.05
CA ASP A 89 15.88 -5.70 3.52
C ASP A 89 15.98 -6.33 2.13
N PHE A 90 16.12 -5.50 1.10
CA PHE A 90 16.19 -5.97 -0.28
C PHE A 90 17.50 -6.72 -0.54
N GLY A 91 17.39 -7.92 -1.12
CA GLY A 91 18.53 -8.79 -1.37
C GLY A 91 18.74 -9.86 -0.29
N GLY A 92 17.97 -9.81 0.81
CA GLY A 92 17.84 -10.89 1.77
C GLY A 92 16.87 -11.99 1.34
N ASP A 93 16.77 -13.03 2.17
CA ASP A 93 15.75 -14.08 2.07
C ASP A 93 14.51 -13.70 2.92
N PHE A 94 13.59 -14.64 3.13
CA PHE A 94 12.41 -14.45 3.97
C PHE A 94 12.74 -13.83 5.33
N SER A 95 12.00 -12.77 5.66
CA SER A 95 11.98 -12.15 6.99
C SER A 95 10.56 -12.17 7.52
N PRO A 96 10.32 -12.72 8.73
CA PRO A 96 8.99 -12.81 9.32
C PRO A 96 8.29 -11.44 9.46
N ASN A 97 9.06 -10.35 9.60
CA ASN A 97 8.54 -8.99 9.75
C ASN A 97 8.11 -8.33 8.42
N SER A 98 8.31 -9.00 7.28
CA SER A 98 7.99 -8.45 5.95
C SER A 98 7.27 -9.44 5.02
N GLY A 99 6.84 -10.57 5.56
CA GLY A 99 6.23 -11.65 4.79
C GLY A 99 4.93 -11.23 4.08
N HIS A 100 4.15 -10.32 4.67
CA HIS A 100 2.93 -9.86 4.03
C HIS A 100 3.26 -8.94 2.86
N PHE A 101 4.22 -8.02 3.05
CA PHE A 101 4.71 -7.15 1.97
C PHE A 101 5.24 -7.95 0.79
N THR A 102 6.11 -8.93 1.04
CA THR A 102 6.73 -9.72 -0.03
C THR A 102 5.68 -10.51 -0.81
N GLN A 103 4.62 -11.00 -0.16
CA GLN A 103 3.50 -11.64 -0.85
C GLN A 103 2.70 -10.64 -1.72
N VAL A 104 2.41 -9.43 -1.23
CA VAL A 104 1.68 -8.39 -2.00
C VAL A 104 2.38 -8.10 -3.32
N ILE A 105 3.71 -7.97 -3.29
CA ILE A 105 4.50 -7.62 -4.47
C ILE A 105 5.17 -8.81 -5.16
N TRP A 106 4.85 -10.05 -4.78
CA TRP A 106 5.50 -11.24 -5.34
C TRP A 106 5.31 -11.28 -6.86
N LYS A 107 6.41 -11.12 -7.61
CA LYS A 107 6.36 -10.92 -9.06
C LYS A 107 5.61 -12.03 -9.78
N GLU A 108 5.82 -13.30 -9.41
CA GLU A 108 5.22 -14.46 -10.07
C GLU A 108 3.76 -14.74 -9.68
N THR A 109 3.23 -14.15 -8.60
CA THR A 109 1.80 -14.28 -8.28
C THR A 109 0.95 -13.64 -9.40
N ARG A 110 -0.14 -14.31 -9.80
CA ARG A 110 -1.01 -13.87 -10.90
C ARG A 110 -2.43 -13.59 -10.44
N ASN A 111 -2.93 -14.40 -9.51
CA ASN A 111 -4.31 -14.39 -9.07
C ASN A 111 -4.37 -14.18 -7.56
N ALA A 112 -5.41 -13.46 -7.12
CA ALA A 112 -5.70 -13.32 -5.70
C ALA A 112 -7.20 -13.24 -5.46
N GLY A 113 -7.62 -13.59 -4.25
CA GLY A 113 -9.00 -13.44 -3.79
C GLY A 113 -9.04 -13.15 -2.30
N PHE A 114 -10.04 -12.39 -1.88
CA PHE A 114 -10.11 -11.83 -0.54
C PHE A 114 -11.44 -12.14 0.14
N GLY A 115 -11.38 -12.31 1.46
CA GLY A 115 -12.54 -12.56 2.32
C GLY A 115 -12.50 -11.69 3.57
N VAL A 116 -13.68 -11.39 4.11
CA VAL A 116 -13.83 -10.58 5.32
C VAL A 116 -14.92 -11.15 6.23
N ALA A 117 -14.67 -11.17 7.53
CA ALA A 117 -15.66 -11.53 8.53
C ALA A 117 -15.42 -10.76 9.83
N LYS A 118 -16.47 -10.61 10.63
CA LYS A 118 -16.40 -9.97 11.95
C LYS A 118 -16.67 -10.97 13.05
N SER A 119 -16.07 -10.75 14.23
CA SER A 119 -16.43 -11.49 15.44
C SER A 119 -17.93 -11.31 15.76
N PRO A 120 -18.54 -12.22 16.55
CA PRO A 120 -19.97 -12.14 16.90
C PRO A 120 -20.40 -10.83 17.57
N ASP A 121 -19.50 -10.16 18.29
CA ASP A 121 -19.72 -8.86 18.93
C ASP A 121 -19.37 -7.67 18.01
N GLU A 122 -18.96 -7.92 16.77
CA GLU A 122 -18.52 -6.94 15.77
C GLU A 122 -17.36 -6.02 16.19
N HIS A 123 -16.68 -6.33 17.29
CA HIS A 123 -15.54 -5.57 17.80
C HIS A 123 -14.23 -5.91 17.11
N LYS A 124 -14.17 -7.04 16.39
CA LYS A 124 -13.03 -7.45 15.56
C LYS A 124 -13.47 -7.70 14.13
N VAL A 125 -12.64 -7.29 13.19
CA VAL A 125 -12.75 -7.65 11.77
C VAL A 125 -11.50 -8.42 11.35
N PHE A 126 -11.68 -9.41 10.50
CA PHE A 126 -10.63 -10.26 9.96
C PHE A 126 -10.71 -10.20 8.44
N VAL A 127 -9.60 -9.85 7.79
CA VAL A 127 -9.45 -9.87 6.34
C VAL A 127 -8.40 -10.91 5.97
N VAL A 128 -8.73 -11.76 5.00
CA VAL A 128 -7.88 -12.82 4.49
C VAL A 128 -7.64 -12.57 3.00
N GLY A 129 -6.39 -12.69 2.55
CA GLY A 129 -6.02 -12.73 1.14
C GLY A 129 -5.35 -14.05 0.80
N HIS A 130 -5.84 -14.73 -0.24
CA HIS A 130 -5.23 -15.93 -0.80
C HIS A 130 -4.64 -15.64 -2.19
N TYR A 131 -3.47 -16.20 -2.48
CA TYR A 131 -2.65 -15.85 -3.65
C TYR A 131 -2.21 -17.08 -4.44
N LYS A 132 -2.25 -17.01 -5.78
CA LYS A 132 -1.78 -18.10 -6.65
C LYS A 132 -0.99 -17.58 -7.87
N PRO A 133 0.18 -18.18 -8.20
CA PRO A 133 0.99 -19.04 -7.35
C PRO A 133 1.36 -18.40 -6.00
N ALA A 134 1.65 -19.23 -5.01
CA ALA A 134 2.08 -18.79 -3.68
C ALA A 134 3.40 -17.99 -3.79
N GLY A 135 3.52 -16.96 -2.94
CA GLY A 135 4.77 -16.22 -2.76
C GLY A 135 5.60 -16.77 -1.63
N ASN A 136 6.62 -16.00 -1.23
CA ASN A 136 7.48 -16.28 -0.07
C ASN A 136 8.21 -17.64 -0.12
N ILE A 137 8.55 -18.09 -1.33
CA ILE A 137 9.32 -19.32 -1.53
C ILE A 137 10.80 -19.01 -1.34
N SER A 138 11.44 -19.69 -0.38
CA SER A 138 12.88 -19.53 -0.08
C SER A 138 13.74 -19.68 -1.33
N GLY A 139 14.75 -18.83 -1.44
CA GLY A 139 15.65 -18.79 -2.60
C GLY A 139 15.10 -18.07 -3.85
N LEU A 140 13.81 -17.69 -3.88
CA LEU A 140 13.20 -17.00 -5.03
C LEU A 140 12.95 -15.50 -4.79
N PHE A 141 13.35 -14.95 -3.63
CA PHE A 141 13.11 -13.55 -3.26
C PHE A 141 13.78 -12.56 -4.21
N GLY A 142 15.02 -12.79 -4.62
CA GLY A 142 15.76 -11.87 -5.51
C GLY A 142 15.10 -11.64 -6.86
N GLU A 143 14.32 -12.60 -7.36
CA GLU A 143 13.60 -12.49 -8.64
C GLU A 143 12.18 -11.94 -8.48
N ASN A 144 11.61 -12.07 -7.29
CA ASN A 144 10.19 -11.82 -7.02
C ASN A 144 9.91 -10.58 -6.19
N VAL A 145 10.86 -10.10 -5.41
CA VAL A 145 10.71 -8.97 -4.48
C VAL A 145 11.64 -7.86 -4.92
N LEU A 146 11.20 -7.11 -5.92
CA LEU A 146 12.00 -6.06 -6.54
C LEU A 146 11.91 -4.75 -5.74
N PRO A 147 12.95 -3.93 -5.68
CA PRO A 147 12.86 -2.59 -5.11
C PRO A 147 11.94 -1.69 -5.94
N VAL A 148 11.49 -0.58 -5.35
CA VAL A 148 10.70 0.43 -6.08
C VAL A 148 11.50 0.92 -7.28
N VAL A 149 10.88 0.87 -8.47
CA VAL A 149 11.44 1.40 -9.70
C VAL A 149 11.46 2.92 -9.57
N ARG A 150 12.64 3.48 -9.26
CA ARG A 150 12.83 4.92 -9.42
C ARG A 150 12.59 5.23 -10.90
N LYS A 151 11.53 5.97 -11.22
CA LYS A 151 11.49 6.69 -12.50
C LYS A 151 12.69 7.62 -12.49
N VAL A 152 13.78 7.21 -13.14
CA VAL A 152 14.78 8.15 -13.60
C VAL A 152 14.02 9.05 -14.56
N MET A 153 13.66 10.25 -14.10
CA MET A 153 13.24 11.31 -14.99
C MET A 153 14.48 11.60 -15.83
N LEU A 154 14.62 10.89 -16.96
CA LEU A 154 15.68 11.17 -17.90
C LEU A 154 15.59 12.67 -18.20
N PRO A 155 16.67 13.44 -18.04
CA PRO A 155 16.64 14.83 -18.46
C PRO A 155 16.21 14.81 -19.93
N GLN A 156 15.11 15.49 -20.23
CA GLN A 156 14.65 15.66 -21.60
C GLN A 156 15.85 16.15 -22.42
N PRO A 157 16.09 15.62 -23.64
CA PRO A 157 17.15 16.14 -24.50
C PRO A 157 17.01 17.66 -24.54
N ILE A 158 18.07 18.38 -24.18
CA ILE A 158 18.08 19.84 -24.26
C ILE A 158 17.90 20.15 -25.75
N THR A 159 16.67 20.45 -26.18
CA THR A 159 16.43 21.02 -27.49
C THR A 159 17.00 22.42 -27.47
N VAL A 160 18.25 22.55 -27.91
CA VAL A 160 18.89 23.85 -28.13
C VAL A 160 18.16 24.50 -29.30
N GLN A 161 17.26 25.45 -29.00
CA GLN A 161 16.66 26.25 -30.07
C GLN A 161 17.73 27.18 -30.66
N PRO A 162 17.84 27.30 -32.00
CA PRO A 162 18.81 28.18 -32.62
C PRO A 162 18.61 29.63 -32.20
N VAL A 163 19.71 30.30 -31.84
CA VAL A 163 19.76 31.71 -31.44
C VAL A 163 19.71 32.60 -32.70
N SER A 164 18.53 32.71 -33.31
CA SER A 164 18.21 33.76 -34.27
C SER A 164 16.70 33.72 -34.47
N GLU A 165 15.92 34.44 -33.66
CA GLU A 165 15.41 35.75 -34.06
C GLU A 165 15.06 36.58 -32.81
N ARG A 166 16.03 37.29 -32.26
CA ARG A 166 15.77 38.45 -31.39
C ARG A 166 16.08 39.73 -32.15
N LYS A 167 15.23 40.12 -33.09
CA LYS A 167 15.19 41.52 -33.55
C LYS A 167 13.75 41.98 -33.78
N LYS A 168 13.42 43.05 -33.04
CA LYS A 168 12.34 44.04 -33.22
C LYS A 168 10.98 43.75 -32.56
N LYS A 169 10.89 44.08 -31.27
CA LYS A 169 9.83 45.00 -30.79
C LYS A 169 10.21 45.61 -29.43
N MET A 170 10.95 46.71 -29.47
CA MET A 170 11.02 47.66 -28.35
C MET A 170 10.49 48.99 -28.89
N ALA A 171 9.24 49.29 -28.56
CA ALA A 171 8.69 50.61 -28.73
C ALA A 171 7.84 50.96 -27.49
N ARG A 172 8.19 52.13 -26.94
CA ARG A 172 7.47 52.97 -25.97
C ARG A 172 7.80 52.75 -24.48
N ARG A 173 8.60 53.71 -24.01
CA ARG A 173 8.98 54.06 -22.62
C ARG A 173 7.77 54.65 -21.88
N SER A 174 7.81 54.57 -20.54
CA SER A 174 7.66 55.68 -19.57
C SER A 174 7.60 55.10 -18.14
N HIS A 175 8.71 55.12 -17.38
CA HIS A 175 8.99 56.10 -16.32
C HIS A 175 7.83 56.35 -15.34
N THR A 176 7.91 55.74 -14.14
CA THR A 176 7.76 56.41 -12.83
C THR A 176 8.57 55.65 -11.77
N ARG A 177 9.28 56.41 -10.93
CA ARG A 177 10.24 56.02 -9.89
C ARG A 177 9.56 55.63 -8.56
N VAL A 178 10.23 54.70 -7.85
CA VAL A 178 10.55 54.69 -6.39
C VAL A 178 9.39 54.66 -5.38
N ILE A 179 9.43 53.72 -4.44
CA ILE A 179 9.61 53.95 -2.98
C ILE A 179 9.93 52.60 -2.29
N ILE A 180 10.90 52.64 -1.39
CA ILE A 180 11.34 51.60 -0.47
C ILE A 180 10.66 51.87 0.88
N HIS A 181 10.14 50.84 1.56
CA HIS A 181 10.21 50.77 3.02
C HIS A 181 10.00 49.34 3.55
N GLU A 182 10.92 48.94 4.42
CA GLU A 182 10.79 47.83 5.35
C GLU A 182 9.60 48.02 6.30
N ALA A 183 9.04 46.93 6.83
CA ALA A 183 8.98 46.71 8.29
C ALA A 183 8.15 45.47 8.70
N PHE A 184 8.73 44.78 9.69
CA PHE A 184 8.07 44.20 10.87
C PHE A 184 7.59 42.73 10.89
N LYS A 185 8.45 41.95 11.56
CA LYS A 185 8.18 40.76 12.38
C LYS A 185 6.83 40.77 13.12
N ARG A 186 6.18 39.60 13.21
CA ARG A 186 5.80 38.90 14.46
C ARG A 186 4.96 37.65 14.17
N LYS A 187 5.56 36.46 14.27
CA LYS A 187 4.82 35.20 14.51
C LYS A 187 4.66 35.02 16.01
N ARG A 188 3.42 35.08 16.50
CA ARG A 188 3.03 34.62 17.86
C ARG A 188 2.52 33.19 17.78
N ARG A 189 2.83 32.46 18.84
CA ARG A 189 2.65 31.02 19.10
C ARG A 189 1.42 30.82 20.00
N TRP A 190 0.60 29.81 19.71
CA TRP A 190 -0.36 29.12 20.60
C TRP A 190 -0.44 27.67 20.05
N ARG A 191 0.00 26.57 20.70
CA ARG A 191 -0.53 25.81 21.87
C ARG A 191 -2.04 25.55 21.69
N THR A 192 -2.58 24.32 21.64
CA THR A 192 -2.47 23.10 22.49
C THR A 192 -3.11 21.91 21.73
N SER A 193 -2.54 20.70 21.75
CA SER A 193 -2.93 19.52 22.57
C SER A 193 -4.34 18.95 22.30
N VAL A 194 -4.42 17.67 21.88
CA VAL A 194 -5.42 16.58 22.10
C VAL A 194 -5.28 15.64 20.89
N GLY A 195 -5.17 14.32 20.96
CA GLY A 195 -5.15 13.34 22.03
C GLY A 195 -4.63 12.03 21.41
N LEU A 196 -3.96 11.22 22.23
CA LEU A 196 -3.46 9.91 21.87
C LEU A 196 -4.65 8.95 21.71
N MET A 197 -4.83 8.39 20.52
CA MET A 197 -5.55 7.13 20.34
C MET A 197 -4.51 6.10 19.94
N ASN A 198 -4.30 5.14 20.84
CA ASN A 198 -3.45 3.99 20.62
C ASN A 198 -4.17 3.04 19.65
N GLU A 199 -3.71 2.99 18.41
CA GLU A 199 -4.00 1.87 17.51
C GLU A 199 -2.93 0.80 17.75
N GLU A 200 -3.24 -0.20 18.59
CA GLU A 200 -2.43 -1.41 18.66
C GLU A 200 -2.74 -2.27 17.43
N ILE A 201 -1.88 -2.17 16.41
CA ILE A 201 -1.81 -3.13 15.31
C ILE A 201 -1.05 -4.35 15.82
N ILE A 202 -1.78 -5.43 16.11
CA ILE A 202 -1.16 -6.72 16.45
C ILE A 202 -0.88 -7.47 15.14
N TYR A 203 0.37 -7.42 14.69
CA TYR A 203 0.89 -8.33 13.66
C TYR A 203 1.06 -9.73 14.28
N SER A 204 0.47 -10.76 13.65
CA SER A 204 0.78 -12.16 13.97
C SER A 204 1.86 -12.62 13.00
N ILE A 205 3.01 -12.99 13.55
CA ILE A 205 4.19 -13.49 12.83
C ILE A 205 4.42 -14.92 13.30
N LYS A 206 4.61 -15.85 12.36
CA LYS A 206 5.36 -17.09 12.59
C LYS A 206 6.73 -16.95 11.96
#